data_AF-A0A2V7Q9E6-F1
#
_entry.id   AF-A0A2V7Q9E6-F1
#
_cell.length_a   1.000
_cell.length_b   1.000
_cell.length_c   1.000
_cell.angle_alpha   90.00
_cell.angle_beta   90.00
_cell.angle_gamma   90.00
#
_symmetry.space_group_name_H-M   'P 1'
#
loop_
_entity.id
_entity.type
_entity.pdbx_description
1 polymer ?
#
loop_
_entity_poly.entity_id
_entity_poly.type
_entity_poly.pdbx_seq_one_letter_code
_entity_poly.pdbx_strand_id
1 'polypeptide(L)'
;MTRATAVLAISLLCCGARVLPAQSRELLGQGVKAYQALEYDAAAALLEQSLGRDSASGLADSLRARALTYLAATELFRGQRDSAVGAFRQLVLLNPRYRPDELIFPPQVTNLFQEVRRATRAIAVAVPPVTELRTRVERFTARVLASSLADVAVTLAQEDGTPVRELYKGPVADSVVVTWDGLTAAGAPADNGRYLLRVTPRTLTADGPRARQVLLEVKQERPDTLAWPPPLTTPPLLPERTSSGPAFRSLAAGLVAGAAAVALPSIMAQGKDATGARFAVGAAVGVAGFVGFFAHKPRPLAANVRANASQRDAWKKKLDAVKAENATRLRMVRLVVRAGPETVAERGSE
;
A
#
# COMPACT_ATOMS: atom_id res chain seq x y z
N MET A 1 -20.39 24.99 44.39
CA MET A 1 -19.30 25.73 43.71
C MET A 1 -18.31 24.76 43.03
N THR A 2 -18.78 23.86 42.16
CA THR A 2 -17.93 22.70 41.75
C THR A 2 -17.98 22.33 40.27
N ARG A 3 -18.82 22.98 39.44
CA ARG A 3 -18.85 22.75 37.99
C ARG A 3 -18.29 23.91 37.17
N ALA A 4 -18.49 25.16 37.62
CA ALA A 4 -17.96 26.35 36.95
C ALA A 4 -16.42 26.45 37.04
N THR A 5 -15.84 26.03 38.16
CA THR A 5 -14.38 25.99 38.36
C THR A 5 -13.71 24.90 37.52
N ALA A 6 -14.37 23.76 37.31
CA ALA A 6 -13.86 22.68 36.47
C ALA A 6 -13.84 23.06 34.98
N VAL A 7 -14.86 23.78 34.49
CA VAL A 7 -14.91 24.26 33.10
C VAL A 7 -13.87 25.35 32.85
N LEU A 8 -13.62 26.24 33.82
CA LEU A 8 -12.59 27.30 33.71
C LEU A 8 -11.17 26.72 33.71
N ALA A 9 -10.91 25.67 34.50
CA ALA A 9 -9.62 24.98 34.52
C ALA A 9 -9.33 24.27 33.19
N ILE A 10 -10.33 23.60 32.59
CA ILE A 10 -10.17 22.89 31.31
C ILE A 10 -9.97 23.87 30.13
N SER A 11 -10.60 25.05 30.17
CA SER A 11 -10.43 26.08 29.13
C SER A 11 -9.09 26.82 29.24
N LEU A 12 -8.52 27.01 30.44
CA LEU A 12 -7.15 27.52 30.59
C LEU A 12 -6.08 26.52 30.09
N LEU A 13 -6.28 25.22 30.32
CA LEU A 13 -5.34 24.18 29.86
C LEU A 13 -5.30 24.02 28.33
N CYS A 14 -6.42 24.19 27.64
CA CYS A 14 -6.47 24.14 26.17
C CYS A 14 -5.91 25.39 25.47
N CYS A 15 -5.93 26.56 26.13
CA CYS A 15 -5.36 27.80 25.58
C CYS A 15 -3.83 27.88 25.74
N GLY A 16 -3.26 27.35 26.83
CA GLY A 16 -1.81 27.41 27.08
C GLY A 16 -0.96 26.70 26.02
N ALA A 17 -1.45 25.59 25.46
CA ALA A 17 -0.70 24.80 24.47
C ALA A 17 -0.56 25.49 23.09
N ARG A 18 -1.49 26.39 22.73
CA ARG A 18 -1.46 27.08 21.42
C ARG A 18 -0.73 28.42 21.45
N VAL A 19 -0.62 29.06 22.61
CA VAL A 19 0.04 30.37 22.75
C VAL A 19 1.56 30.26 22.62
N LEU A 20 2.15 29.16 23.12
CA LEU A 20 3.60 28.92 23.07
C LEU A 20 4.19 28.91 21.64
N PRO A 21 3.68 28.11 20.68
CA PRO A 21 4.22 28.09 19.32
C PRO A 21 4.01 29.40 18.54
N ALA A 22 2.96 30.17 18.87
CA ALA A 22 2.72 31.47 18.26
C ALA A 22 3.76 32.50 18.73
N GLN A 23 4.09 32.51 20.03
CA GLN A 23 5.09 33.40 20.61
C GLN A 23 6.51 33.08 20.10
N SER A 24 6.91 31.81 20.00
CA SER A 24 8.24 31.52 19.46
C SER A 24 8.40 31.98 18.02
N ARG A 25 7.36 31.81 17.20
CA ARG A 25 7.36 32.29 15.81
C ARG A 25 7.46 33.82 15.73
N GLU A 26 6.82 34.52 16.66
CA GLU A 26 6.91 35.97 16.78
C GLU A 26 8.33 36.42 17.15
N LEU A 27 8.93 35.80 18.18
CA LEU A 27 10.31 36.08 18.61
C LEU A 27 11.32 35.82 17.48
N LEU A 28 11.17 34.72 16.74
CA LEU A 28 11.98 34.46 15.54
C LEU A 28 11.80 35.59 14.51
N GLY A 29 10.57 36.03 14.26
CA GLY A 29 10.30 37.13 13.34
C GLY A 29 10.96 38.44 13.78
N GLN A 30 10.93 38.76 15.07
CA GLN A 30 11.58 39.94 15.65
C GLN A 30 13.11 39.83 15.58
N GLY A 31 13.67 38.67 15.93
CA GLY A 31 15.12 38.42 15.85
C GLY A 31 15.66 38.52 14.42
N VAL A 32 14.92 38.03 13.42
CA VAL A 32 15.27 38.19 11.99
C VAL A 32 15.26 39.67 11.58
N LYS A 33 14.27 40.45 12.05
CA LYS A 33 14.22 41.90 11.77
C LYS A 33 15.39 42.64 12.42
N ALA A 34 15.72 42.32 13.67
CA ALA A 34 16.87 42.90 14.36
C ALA A 34 18.19 42.57 13.63
N TYR A 35 18.36 41.34 13.15
CA TYR A 35 19.51 40.96 12.31
C TYR A 35 19.59 41.80 11.02
N GLN A 36 18.45 41.99 10.33
CA GLN A 36 18.39 42.81 9.11
C GLN A 36 18.67 44.30 9.40
N ALA A 37 18.32 44.78 10.60
CA ALA A 37 18.65 46.11 11.08
C ALA A 37 20.09 46.25 11.60
N LEU A 38 20.90 45.18 11.54
CA LEU A 38 22.27 45.11 12.07
C LEU A 38 22.37 45.24 13.60
N GLU A 39 21.24 45.06 14.31
CA GLU A 39 21.15 45.07 15.77
C GLU A 39 21.48 43.68 16.33
N TYR A 40 22.74 43.27 16.19
CA TYR A 40 23.13 41.88 16.43
C TYR A 40 22.97 41.41 17.88
N ASP A 41 23.19 42.27 18.88
CA ASP A 41 23.00 41.89 20.29
C ASP A 41 21.51 41.61 20.61
N ALA A 42 20.61 42.46 20.11
CA ALA A 42 19.17 42.27 20.26
C ALA A 42 18.70 41.03 19.49
N ALA A 43 19.20 40.84 18.26
CA ALA A 43 18.90 39.67 17.45
C ALA A 43 19.29 38.37 18.15
N ALA A 44 20.48 38.30 18.74
CA ALA A 44 20.95 37.11 19.45
C ALA A 44 20.02 36.73 20.60
N ALA A 45 19.69 37.69 21.47
CA ALA A 45 18.80 37.45 22.61
C ALA A 45 17.40 36.95 22.18
N LEU A 46 16.82 37.54 21.14
CA LEU A 46 15.51 37.14 20.61
C LEU A 46 15.53 35.74 19.99
N LEU A 47 16.59 35.41 19.24
CA LEU A 47 16.74 34.12 18.58
C LEU A 47 17.02 32.99 19.57
N GLU A 48 17.85 33.23 20.58
CA GLU A 48 18.08 32.28 21.69
C GLU A 48 16.80 32.05 22.49
N GLN A 49 16.04 33.11 22.78
CA GLN A 49 14.77 33.01 23.50
C GLN A 49 13.74 32.21 22.71
N SER A 50 13.66 32.38 21.39
CA SER A 50 12.86 31.53 20.52
C SER A 50 13.26 30.06 20.72
N LEU A 51 14.53 29.72 20.48
CA LEU A 51 15.04 28.34 20.56
C LEU A 51 14.85 27.69 21.95
N GLY A 52 14.98 28.48 23.02
CA GLY A 52 14.75 28.04 24.39
C GLY A 52 13.30 27.65 24.66
N ARG A 53 12.33 28.42 24.15
CA ARG A 53 10.89 28.12 24.32
C ARG A 53 10.39 27.00 23.42
N ASP A 54 11.08 26.77 22.31
CA ASP A 54 10.78 25.68 21.38
C ASP A 54 11.09 24.31 21.94
N SER A 55 12.12 24.24 22.80
CA SER A 55 12.48 23.00 23.49
C SER A 55 11.34 22.48 24.39
N ALA A 56 10.39 23.35 24.76
CA ALA A 56 9.21 23.01 25.55
C ALA A 56 7.91 22.83 24.73
N SER A 57 7.86 23.29 23.49
CA SER A 57 6.61 23.37 22.68
C SER A 57 6.70 22.72 21.29
N GLY A 58 7.88 22.28 20.87
CA GLY A 58 8.12 21.57 19.62
C GLY A 58 7.87 22.45 18.38
N LEU A 59 8.77 23.40 18.10
CA LEU A 59 8.76 24.04 16.77
C LEU A 59 8.97 23.00 15.68
N ALA A 60 8.31 23.20 14.52
CA ALA A 60 8.63 22.46 13.31
C ALA A 60 10.12 22.61 12.99
N ASP A 61 10.79 21.51 12.63
CA ASP A 61 12.25 21.47 12.38
C ASP A 61 12.72 22.55 11.39
N SER A 62 11.86 22.96 10.45
CA SER A 62 12.12 24.04 9.51
C SER A 62 12.28 25.41 10.18
N LEU A 63 11.47 25.72 11.19
CA LEU A 63 11.57 26.97 11.94
C LEU A 63 12.78 26.96 12.87
N ARG A 64 13.05 25.82 13.52
CA ARG A 64 14.26 25.64 14.33
C ARG A 64 15.53 25.77 13.49
N ALA A 65 15.55 25.18 12.30
CA ALA A 65 16.66 25.31 11.36
C ALA A 65 16.89 26.76 10.94
N ARG A 66 15.80 27.50 10.65
CA ARG A 66 15.86 28.92 10.34
C ARG A 66 16.43 29.74 11.51
N ALA A 67 15.91 29.53 12.73
CA ALA A 67 16.37 30.22 13.93
C ALA A 67 17.87 29.99 14.19
N LEU A 68 18.34 28.73 14.10
CA LEU A 68 19.76 28.39 14.25
C LEU A 68 20.65 29.04 13.17
N THR A 69 20.17 29.14 11.94
CA THR A 69 20.92 29.77 10.84
C THR A 69 21.10 31.27 11.09
N TYR A 70 20.03 31.97 11.47
CA TYR A 70 20.10 33.39 11.83
C TYR A 70 20.92 33.61 13.09
N LEU A 71 20.79 32.75 14.12
CA LEU A 71 21.59 32.87 15.34
C LEU A 71 23.07 32.73 15.03
N ALA A 72 23.47 31.72 14.25
CA ALA A 72 24.86 31.54 13.87
C ALA A 72 25.41 32.72 13.06
N ALA A 73 24.62 33.27 12.14
CA ALA A 73 24.99 34.47 11.39
C ALA A 73 25.18 35.68 12.32
N THR A 74 24.23 35.91 13.23
CA THR A 74 24.29 36.98 14.24
C THR A 74 25.53 36.85 15.11
N GLU A 75 25.79 35.68 15.68
CA GLU A 75 26.98 35.43 16.53
C GLU A 75 28.29 35.63 15.77
N LEU A 76 28.33 35.27 14.48
CA LEU A 76 29.50 35.53 13.64
C LEU A 76 29.79 37.03 13.50
N PHE A 77 28.76 37.85 13.26
CA PHE A 77 28.91 39.30 13.14
C PHE A 77 29.17 40.00 14.48
N ARG A 78 28.81 39.38 15.61
CA ARG A 78 29.22 39.83 16.97
C ARG A 78 30.68 39.50 17.29
N GLY A 79 31.39 38.78 16.42
CA GLY A 79 32.74 38.27 16.67
C GLY A 79 32.78 37.01 17.54
N GLN A 80 31.63 36.43 17.88
CA GLN A 80 31.51 35.25 18.75
C GLN A 80 31.55 33.96 17.91
N ARG A 81 32.71 33.67 17.31
CA ARG A 81 32.88 32.56 16.37
C ARG A 81 32.50 31.20 16.98
N ASP A 82 32.83 30.96 18.25
CA ASP A 82 32.54 29.68 18.91
C ASP A 82 31.04 29.45 19.10
N SER A 83 30.30 30.51 19.46
CA SER A 83 28.83 30.47 19.53
C SER A 83 28.21 30.20 18.16
N ALA A 84 28.72 30.85 17.12
CA ALA A 84 28.28 30.62 15.74
C ALA A 84 28.52 29.17 15.30
N VAL A 85 29.70 28.61 15.60
CA VAL A 85 30.04 27.20 15.35
C VAL A 85 29.09 26.28 16.12
N GLY A 86 28.79 26.59 17.38
CA GLY A 86 27.85 25.83 18.20
C GLY A 86 26.45 25.77 17.58
N ALA A 87 25.91 26.92 17.18
CA ALA A 87 24.60 27.01 16.54
C ALA A 87 24.56 26.24 15.19
N PHE A 88 25.60 26.38 14.35
CA PHE A 88 25.69 25.61 13.12
C PHE A 88 25.86 24.11 13.34
N ARG A 89 26.59 23.68 14.37
CA ARG A 89 26.72 22.26 14.72
C ARG A 89 25.35 21.68 15.08
N GLN A 90 24.56 22.40 15.87
CA GLN A 90 23.18 21.99 16.18
C GLN A 90 22.32 21.90 14.91
N LEU A 91 22.46 22.85 13.99
CA LEU A 91 21.75 22.84 12.71
C LEU A 91 22.12 21.62 11.85
N VAL A 92 23.41 21.29 11.75
CA VAL A 92 23.88 20.12 10.99
C VAL A 92 23.36 18.82 11.59
N LEU A 93 23.31 18.70 12.92
CA LEU A 93 22.78 17.52 13.60
C LEU A 93 21.26 17.37 13.41
N LEU A 94 20.53 18.50 13.44
CA LEU A 94 19.09 18.58 13.21
C LEU A 94 18.77 18.18 11.76
N ASN A 95 19.38 18.84 10.79
CA ASN A 95 19.13 18.64 9.37
C ASN A 95 20.43 18.70 8.56
N PRO A 96 21.12 17.55 8.36
CA PRO A 96 22.35 17.47 7.58
C PRO A 96 22.20 17.94 6.12
N ARG A 97 20.98 17.94 5.60
CA ARG A 97 20.64 18.35 4.22
C ARG A 97 20.47 19.85 4.07
N TYR A 98 20.32 20.58 5.18
CA TYR A 98 20.09 22.03 5.13
C TYR A 98 21.27 22.75 4.47
N ARG A 99 20.94 23.78 3.69
CA ARG A 99 21.90 24.71 3.09
C ARG A 99 21.38 26.13 3.36
N PRO A 100 22.16 26.99 4.03
CA PRO A 100 21.84 28.41 4.10
C PRO A 100 21.74 28.99 2.69
N ASP A 101 20.74 29.83 2.47
CA ASP A 101 20.52 30.49 1.18
C ASP A 101 21.61 31.54 0.93
N GLU A 102 22.36 31.38 -0.16
CA GLU A 102 23.47 32.26 -0.55
C GLU A 102 23.01 33.67 -0.96
N LEU A 103 21.72 33.86 -1.27
CA LEU A 103 21.14 35.17 -1.54
C LEU A 103 20.77 35.93 -0.25
N ILE A 104 20.52 35.20 0.84
CA ILE A 104 20.14 35.78 2.14
C ILE A 104 21.38 35.99 3.01
N PHE A 105 22.30 35.02 3.00
CA PHE A 105 23.45 35.01 3.87
C PHE A 105 24.74 35.24 3.08
N PRO A 106 25.59 36.18 3.50
CA PRO A 106 26.81 36.50 2.78
C PRO A 106 27.85 35.37 2.89
N PRO A 107 28.88 35.35 2.01
CA PRO A 107 29.85 34.26 1.92
C PRO A 107 30.55 33.89 3.23
N GLN A 108 30.74 34.84 4.15
CA GLN A 108 31.36 34.58 5.46
C GLN A 108 30.54 33.57 6.29
N VAL A 109 29.21 33.72 6.26
CA VAL A 109 28.26 32.86 6.99
C VAL A 109 28.19 31.49 6.31
N THR A 110 28.04 31.45 4.99
CA THR A 110 27.93 30.20 4.25
C THR A 110 29.23 29.39 4.30
N ASN A 111 30.40 30.03 4.21
CA ASN A 111 31.71 29.37 4.35
C ASN A 111 31.90 28.76 5.74
N LEU A 112 31.55 29.49 6.81
CA LEU A 112 31.59 28.94 8.17
C LEU A 112 30.66 27.72 8.30
N PHE A 113 29.46 27.78 7.72
CA PHE A 113 28.57 26.63 7.70
C PHE A 113 29.18 25.42 6.95
N GLN A 114 29.85 25.64 5.81
CA GLN A 114 30.53 24.56 5.08
C GLN A 114 31.64 23.91 5.94
N GLU A 115 32.43 24.73 6.63
CA GLU A 115 33.49 24.29 7.55
C GLU A 115 32.91 23.44 8.69
N VAL A 116 31.88 23.95 9.38
CA VAL A 116 31.21 23.23 10.47
C VAL A 116 30.55 21.95 9.97
N ARG A 117 29.96 21.96 8.77
CA ARG A 117 29.36 20.75 8.18
C ARG A 117 30.40 19.66 7.91
N ARG A 118 31.58 20.02 7.40
CA ARG A 118 32.67 19.06 7.17
C ARG A 118 33.25 18.50 8.48
N ALA A 119 33.31 19.33 9.53
CA ALA A 119 33.79 18.93 10.85
C ALA A 119 32.77 18.12 11.66
N THR A 120 31.48 18.33 11.43
CA THR A 120 30.39 17.69 12.18
C THR A 120 29.95 16.41 11.48
N ARG A 121 30.17 15.25 12.10
CA ARG A 121 29.74 13.95 11.54
C ARG A 121 28.25 13.73 11.78
N ALA A 122 27.46 13.71 10.71
CA ALA A 122 26.01 13.50 10.76
C ALA A 122 25.55 12.66 9.58
N ILE A 123 24.50 11.86 9.82
CA ILE A 123 23.83 11.04 8.81
C ILE A 123 22.36 11.46 8.75
N ALA A 124 21.79 11.44 7.56
CA ALA A 124 20.36 11.65 7.33
C ALA A 124 19.81 10.63 6.32
N VAL A 125 18.49 10.46 6.32
CA VAL A 125 17.80 9.54 5.40
C VAL A 125 16.65 10.27 4.73
N ALA A 126 16.71 10.36 3.41
CA ALA A 126 15.68 10.97 2.59
C ALA A 126 14.88 9.89 1.87
N VAL A 127 13.58 9.84 2.15
CA VAL A 127 12.65 8.90 1.54
C VAL A 127 11.51 9.68 0.86
N PRO A 128 11.08 9.32 -0.36
CA PRO A 128 9.87 9.89 -0.94
C PRO A 128 8.64 9.64 -0.03
N PRO A 129 7.77 10.64 0.19
CA PRO A 129 6.66 10.52 1.14
C PRO A 129 5.66 9.42 0.75
N VAL A 130 5.48 9.19 -0.55
CA VAL A 130 4.68 8.09 -1.09
C VAL A 130 5.45 7.49 -2.26
N THR A 131 5.58 6.18 -2.27
CA THR A 131 6.14 5.40 -3.38
C THR A 131 5.19 4.28 -3.73
N GLU A 132 4.80 4.19 -4.99
CA GLU A 132 4.08 3.05 -5.53
C GLU A 132 5.06 2.21 -6.33
N LEU A 133 5.10 0.91 -6.09
CA LEU A 133 6.01 0.03 -6.80
C LEU A 133 5.37 -1.33 -7.09
N ARG A 134 5.62 -1.84 -8.28
CA ARG A 134 5.38 -3.24 -8.63
C ARG A 134 6.57 -4.08 -8.19
N THR A 135 6.33 -5.02 -7.29
CA THR A 135 7.37 -5.92 -6.76
C THR A 135 8.18 -6.55 -7.90
N ARG A 136 9.49 -6.75 -7.67
CA ARG A 136 10.49 -7.28 -8.64
C ARG A 136 10.86 -6.39 -9.82
N VAL A 137 9.96 -5.54 -10.31
CA VAL A 137 10.16 -4.72 -11.51
C VAL A 137 10.63 -3.32 -11.12
N GLU A 138 9.94 -2.71 -10.17
CA GLU A 138 10.22 -1.37 -9.67
C GLU A 138 10.89 -1.46 -8.31
N ARG A 139 11.55 -0.37 -7.91
CA ARG A 139 12.29 -0.32 -6.65
C ARG A 139 11.89 0.91 -5.86
N PHE A 140 11.60 0.70 -4.58
CA PHE A 140 11.60 1.76 -3.59
C PHE A 140 13.03 2.28 -3.43
N THR A 141 13.19 3.59 -3.28
CA THR A 141 14.49 4.23 -3.13
C THR A 141 14.55 5.08 -1.87
N ALA A 142 15.60 4.91 -1.09
CA ALA A 142 15.96 5.80 0.02
C ALA A 142 17.36 6.36 -0.24
N ARG A 143 17.55 7.66 -0.04
CA ARG A 143 18.87 8.30 -0.15
C ARG A 143 19.44 8.51 1.24
N VAL A 144 20.53 7.83 1.53
CA VAL A 144 21.32 8.07 2.74
C VAL A 144 22.31 9.19 2.44
N LEU A 145 22.37 10.19 3.30
CA LEU A 145 23.30 11.30 3.19
C LEU A 145 24.24 11.30 4.40
N ALA A 146 25.49 11.65 4.16
CA ALA A 146 26.49 11.82 5.20
C ALA A 146 27.18 13.18 5.00
N SER A 147 27.40 13.92 6.08
CA SER A 147 28.16 15.18 6.03
C SER A 147 29.66 14.98 5.85
N SER A 148 30.14 13.78 6.15
CA SER A 148 31.53 13.31 6.07
C SER A 148 31.53 11.79 5.89
N LEU A 149 32.67 11.21 5.53
CA LEU A 149 32.81 9.76 5.34
C LEU A 149 32.34 8.99 6.58
N ALA A 150 31.30 8.18 6.42
CA ALA A 150 30.75 7.33 7.46
C ALA A 150 30.49 5.91 6.93
N ASP A 151 30.86 4.89 7.70
CA ASP A 151 30.50 3.51 7.39
C ASP A 151 29.15 3.17 8.02
N VAL A 152 28.19 2.73 7.22
CA VAL A 152 26.79 2.56 7.64
C VAL A 152 26.23 1.22 7.21
N ALA A 153 25.25 0.73 7.97
CA ALA A 153 24.38 -0.37 7.60
C ALA A 153 22.94 0.14 7.50
N VAL A 154 22.26 -0.21 6.41
CA VAL A 154 20.86 0.14 6.15
C VAL A 154 20.03 -1.13 6.16
N THR A 155 19.15 -1.22 7.14
CA THR A 155 18.31 -2.41 7.37
C THR A 155 16.84 -2.03 7.28
N LEU A 156 16.06 -2.94 6.72
CA LEU A 156 14.61 -2.92 6.76
C LEU A 156 14.15 -4.03 7.72
N ALA A 157 13.35 -3.68 8.70
CA ALA A 157 12.72 -4.60 9.64
C ALA A 157 11.23 -4.28 9.74
N GLN A 158 10.41 -5.23 10.18
CA GLN A 158 9.07 -4.92 10.67
C GLN A 158 9.17 -4.13 12.00
N GLU A 159 8.11 -3.41 12.36
CA GLU A 159 8.07 -2.63 13.61
C GLU A 159 8.28 -3.48 14.87
N ASP A 160 7.95 -4.78 14.81
CA ASP A 160 8.19 -5.77 15.87
C ASP A 160 9.67 -6.20 16.00
N GLY A 161 10.55 -5.69 15.15
CA GLY A 161 11.98 -6.02 15.12
C GLY A 161 12.33 -7.20 14.20
N THR A 162 11.35 -7.87 13.58
CA THR A 162 11.59 -8.97 12.66
C THR A 162 12.39 -8.47 11.43
N PRO A 163 13.60 -9.00 11.18
CA PRO A 163 14.43 -8.51 10.08
C PRO A 163 13.82 -8.91 8.73
N VAL A 164 13.70 -7.93 7.83
CA VAL A 164 13.18 -8.15 6.47
C VAL A 164 14.33 -8.28 5.49
N ARG A 165 15.27 -7.33 5.50
CA ARG A 165 16.43 -7.32 4.60
C ARG A 165 17.52 -6.32 5.04
N GLU A 166 18.78 -6.67 4.80
CA GLU A 166 19.87 -5.68 4.75
C GLU A 166 19.91 -5.10 3.32
N LEU A 167 19.70 -3.79 3.21
CA LEU A 167 19.60 -3.11 1.92
C LEU A 167 20.94 -2.53 1.46
N TYR A 168 21.82 -2.18 2.40
CA TYR A 168 23.15 -1.65 2.11
C TYR A 168 24.09 -1.81 3.30
N LYS A 169 25.37 -2.02 3.02
CA LYS A 169 26.45 -2.04 4.01
C LYS A 169 27.73 -1.51 3.39
N GLY A 170 28.26 -0.41 3.91
CA GLY A 170 29.51 0.15 3.44
C GLY A 170 29.66 1.66 3.69
N PRO A 171 30.74 2.26 3.13
CA PRO A 171 31.04 3.67 3.30
C PRO A 171 30.08 4.58 2.53
N VAL A 172 29.82 5.77 3.08
CA VAL A 172 29.04 6.86 2.46
C VAL A 172 29.81 8.16 2.66
N ALA A 173 30.27 8.77 1.57
CA ALA A 173 31.05 10.00 1.62
C ALA A 173 30.16 11.27 1.60
N ASP A 174 29.20 11.32 0.67
CA ASP A 174 28.23 12.42 0.53
C ASP A 174 26.80 11.86 0.49
N SER A 175 26.53 10.96 -0.45
CA SER A 175 25.27 10.22 -0.47
C SER A 175 25.37 8.87 -1.15
N VAL A 176 24.44 7.97 -0.81
CA VAL A 176 24.21 6.70 -1.51
C VAL A 176 22.72 6.48 -1.67
N VAL A 177 22.31 5.93 -2.81
CA VAL A 177 20.92 5.50 -3.04
C VAL A 177 20.82 4.03 -2.72
N VAL A 178 19.92 3.70 -1.79
CA VAL A 178 19.61 2.36 -1.35
C VAL A 178 18.26 1.97 -1.92
N THR A 179 18.15 0.75 -2.43
CA THR A 179 16.96 0.30 -3.14
C THR A 179 16.37 -0.96 -2.55
N TRP A 180 15.05 -1.08 -2.60
CA TRP A 180 14.32 -2.27 -2.19
C TRP A 180 13.31 -2.68 -3.26
N ASP A 181 13.26 -3.97 -3.60
CA ASP A 181 12.43 -4.57 -4.65
C ASP A 181 11.02 -4.97 -4.18
N GLY A 182 10.68 -4.63 -2.92
CA GLY A 182 9.41 -4.99 -2.30
C GLY A 182 9.34 -6.43 -1.78
N LEU A 183 10.46 -7.16 -1.77
CA LEU A 183 10.53 -8.55 -1.32
C LEU A 183 11.22 -8.71 0.03
N THR A 184 10.77 -9.70 0.80
CA THR A 184 11.44 -10.19 2.01
C THR A 184 12.66 -11.04 1.65
N ALA A 185 13.49 -11.39 2.64
CA ALA A 185 14.61 -12.31 2.46
C ALA A 185 14.20 -13.68 1.86
N ALA A 186 12.97 -14.14 2.11
CA ALA A 186 12.41 -15.37 1.53
C ALA A 186 11.95 -15.21 0.06
N GLY A 187 12.05 -14.00 -0.51
CA GLY A 187 11.62 -13.71 -1.88
C GLY A 187 10.10 -13.54 -2.05
N ALA A 188 9.35 -13.52 -0.96
CA ALA A 188 7.92 -13.21 -0.94
C ALA A 188 7.70 -11.68 -0.92
N PRO A 189 6.61 -11.17 -1.51
CA PRO A 189 6.19 -9.77 -1.33
C PRO A 189 6.05 -9.42 0.16
N ALA A 190 6.43 -8.19 0.54
CA ALA A 190 6.20 -7.72 1.90
C ALA A 190 4.71 -7.58 2.22
N ASP A 191 4.32 -8.04 3.41
CA ASP A 191 2.95 -8.00 3.90
C ASP A 191 2.51 -6.58 4.28
N ASN A 192 1.20 -6.40 4.41
CA ASN A 192 0.62 -5.16 4.93
C ASN A 192 1.10 -4.92 6.35
N GLY A 193 1.62 -3.72 6.63
CA GLY A 193 2.08 -3.41 7.97
C GLY A 193 3.02 -2.22 8.05
N ARG A 194 3.67 -2.11 9.20
CA ARG A 194 4.64 -1.07 9.51
C ARG A 194 6.05 -1.64 9.53
N TYR A 195 6.94 -0.93 8.87
CA TYR A 195 8.33 -1.30 8.69
C TYR A 195 9.23 -0.15 9.12
N LEU A 196 10.37 -0.47 9.71
CA LEU A 196 11.39 0.50 10.08
C LEU A 196 12.56 0.37 9.13
N LEU A 197 12.80 1.43 8.36
CA LEU A 197 14.04 1.63 7.63
C LEU A 197 15.04 2.30 8.56
N ARG A 198 16.07 1.58 8.99
CA ARG A 198 17.06 2.05 9.94
C ARG A 198 18.43 2.17 9.28
N VAL A 199 19.09 3.30 9.52
CA VAL A 199 20.46 3.58 9.10
C VAL A 199 21.32 3.69 10.34
N THR A 200 22.16 2.69 10.55
CA THR A 200 23.00 2.57 11.74
C THR A 200 24.45 2.80 11.33
N PRO A 201 25.15 3.79 11.92
CA PRO A 201 26.59 3.88 11.77
C PRO A 201 27.28 2.67 12.38
N ARG A 202 28.24 2.10 11.67
CA ARG A 202 28.97 0.91 12.09
C ARG A 202 30.10 1.21 13.07
N THR A 203 30.59 2.46 13.06
CA THR A 203 31.59 2.93 14.02
C THR A 203 30.89 3.79 15.06
N LEU A 204 30.72 3.24 16.26
CA LEU A 204 30.16 3.96 17.40
C LEU A 204 31.27 4.78 18.07
N THR A 205 31.31 6.07 17.79
CA THR A 205 32.11 7.03 18.55
C THR A 205 31.19 7.87 19.43
N ALA A 206 31.69 8.35 20.58
CA ALA A 206 30.90 9.20 21.48
C ALA A 206 30.31 10.44 20.76
N ASP A 207 31.09 11.02 19.86
CA ASP A 207 30.71 12.13 18.97
C ASP A 207 30.31 11.68 17.56
N GLY A 208 30.00 10.39 17.40
CA GLY A 208 29.62 9.80 16.12
C GLY A 208 28.21 10.16 15.68
N PRO A 209 27.90 10.02 14.39
CA PRO A 209 26.53 10.19 13.93
C PRO A 209 25.62 9.19 14.64
N ARG A 210 24.41 9.61 15.00
CA ARG A 210 23.43 8.72 15.63
C ARG A 210 22.70 7.91 14.56
N ALA A 211 22.21 6.74 14.95
CA ALA A 211 21.33 5.96 14.09
C ALA A 211 20.06 6.76 13.76
N ARG A 212 19.62 6.65 12.51
CA ARG A 212 18.41 7.31 11.98
C ARG A 212 17.41 6.26 11.57
N GLN A 213 16.13 6.58 11.68
CA GLN A 213 15.06 5.66 11.29
C GLN A 213 13.89 6.40 10.65
N VAL A 214 13.22 5.70 9.73
CA VAL A 214 12.01 6.17 9.04
C VAL A 214 10.98 5.05 9.13
N LEU A 215 9.79 5.37 9.66
CA LEU A 215 8.65 4.46 9.65
C LEU A 215 8.04 4.43 8.25
N LEU A 216 7.85 3.24 7.71
CA LEU A 216 7.24 2.99 6.41
C LEU A 216 5.94 2.20 6.62
N GLU A 217 4.81 2.78 6.24
CA GLU A 217 3.55 2.04 6.15
C GLU A 217 3.44 1.42 4.76
N VAL A 218 3.39 0.09 4.70
CA VAL A 218 3.31 -0.67 3.45
C VAL A 218 1.91 -1.26 3.32
N LYS A 219 1.28 -1.00 2.17
CA LYS A 219 0.00 -1.60 1.78
C LYS A 219 0.11 -2.27 0.42
N GLN A 220 -0.33 -3.51 0.33
CA GLN A 220 -0.55 -4.24 -0.90
C GLN A 220 -1.87 -3.77 -1.52
N GLU A 221 -1.80 -3.24 -2.73
CA GLU A 221 -2.97 -3.04 -3.57
C GLU A 221 -3.20 -4.29 -4.41
N ARG A 222 -4.46 -4.71 -4.50
CA ARG A 222 -4.84 -5.82 -5.36
C ARG A 222 -4.56 -5.42 -6.81
N PRO A 223 -3.84 -6.27 -7.57
CA PRO A 223 -3.64 -6.03 -8.99
C PRO A 223 -4.99 -5.96 -9.71
N ASP A 224 -5.11 -5.03 -10.65
CA ASP A 224 -6.29 -4.92 -11.51
C ASP A 224 -6.33 -6.11 -12.47
N THR A 225 -7.28 -7.02 -12.25
CA THR A 225 -7.48 -8.20 -13.09
C THR A 225 -8.39 -7.88 -14.26
N LEU A 226 -8.09 -8.45 -15.42
CA LEU A 226 -8.99 -8.39 -16.57
C LEU A 226 -10.35 -9.00 -16.23
N ALA A 227 -11.41 -8.35 -16.72
CA ALA A 227 -12.76 -8.86 -16.63
C ALA A 227 -12.86 -10.25 -17.30
N TRP A 228 -13.58 -11.16 -16.64
CA TRP A 228 -13.87 -12.46 -17.21
C TRP A 228 -14.68 -12.31 -18.50
N PRO A 229 -14.44 -13.15 -19.53
CA PRO A 229 -15.27 -13.13 -20.72
C PRO A 229 -16.73 -13.40 -20.33
N PRO A 230 -17.70 -12.78 -21.02
CA PRO A 230 -19.12 -13.03 -20.74
C PRO A 230 -19.44 -14.53 -20.87
N PRO A 231 -20.45 -15.03 -20.15
CA PRO A 231 -20.84 -16.42 -20.25
C PRO A 231 -21.25 -16.76 -21.69
N LEU A 232 -21.03 -18.02 -22.07
CA LEU A 232 -21.37 -18.59 -23.39
C LEU A 232 -22.87 -18.51 -23.76
N THR A 233 -23.70 -17.95 -22.89
CA THR A 233 -25.11 -17.66 -23.15
C THR A 233 -25.30 -16.35 -23.94
N THR A 234 -24.25 -15.57 -24.14
CA THR A 234 -24.31 -14.25 -24.77
C THR A 234 -23.18 -14.10 -25.80
N PRO A 235 -23.44 -14.29 -27.11
CA PRO A 235 -24.71 -14.62 -27.76
C PRO A 235 -25.19 -16.06 -27.48
N PRO A 236 -26.51 -16.34 -27.60
CA PRO A 236 -27.06 -17.65 -27.31
C PRO A 236 -26.56 -18.71 -28.31
N LEU A 237 -26.11 -19.85 -27.79
CA LEU A 237 -25.77 -21.03 -28.60
C LEU A 237 -27.01 -21.62 -29.27
N LEU A 238 -26.81 -22.24 -30.44
CA LEU A 238 -27.88 -22.99 -31.11
C LEU A 238 -28.28 -24.22 -30.26
N PRO A 239 -29.56 -24.63 -30.26
CA PRO A 239 -30.00 -25.81 -29.53
C PRO A 239 -29.32 -27.07 -30.08
N GLU A 240 -28.69 -27.86 -29.22
CA GLU A 240 -27.88 -29.02 -29.64
C GLU A 240 -28.64 -30.35 -29.59
N ARG A 241 -29.87 -30.34 -29.09
CA ARG A 241 -30.73 -31.52 -28.99
C ARG A 241 -32.10 -31.22 -29.55
N THR A 242 -32.71 -32.19 -30.22
CA THR A 242 -34.12 -32.10 -30.63
C THR A 242 -35.02 -31.96 -29.40
N SER A 243 -36.15 -31.25 -29.52
CA SER A 243 -37.04 -31.04 -28.38
C SER A 243 -37.62 -32.37 -27.88
N SER A 244 -37.78 -32.48 -26.56
CA SER A 244 -38.35 -33.67 -25.89
C SER A 244 -39.87 -33.78 -26.04
N GLY A 245 -40.52 -32.78 -26.65
CA GLY A 245 -41.98 -32.64 -26.70
C GLY A 245 -42.71 -33.81 -27.37
N PRO A 246 -42.25 -34.32 -28.53
CA PRO A 246 -42.86 -35.48 -29.18
C PRO A 246 -42.75 -36.77 -28.35
N ALA A 247 -41.61 -36.98 -27.68
CA ALA A 247 -41.37 -38.16 -26.84
C ALA A 247 -42.29 -38.21 -25.61
N PHE A 248 -42.56 -37.05 -25.01
CA PHE A 248 -43.49 -36.95 -23.88
C PHE A 248 -44.95 -37.13 -24.31
N ARG A 249 -45.33 -36.63 -25.49
CA ARG A 249 -46.69 -36.85 -26.05
C ARG A 249 -46.94 -38.32 -26.36
N SER A 250 -45.97 -39.04 -26.91
CA SER A 250 -46.10 -40.49 -27.15
C SER A 250 -46.23 -41.29 -25.85
N LEU A 251 -45.54 -40.87 -24.78
CA LEU A 251 -45.62 -41.52 -23.48
C LEU A 251 -47.00 -41.27 -22.83
N ALA A 252 -47.52 -40.05 -22.91
CA ALA A 252 -48.88 -39.71 -22.44
C ALA A 252 -49.98 -40.42 -23.24
N ALA A 253 -49.86 -40.47 -24.58
CA ALA A 253 -50.82 -41.17 -25.43
C ALA A 253 -50.85 -42.68 -25.17
N GLY A 254 -49.68 -43.31 -24.96
CA GLY A 254 -49.58 -44.72 -24.58
C GLY A 254 -50.22 -45.02 -23.22
N LEU A 255 -50.13 -44.10 -22.26
CA LEU A 255 -50.73 -44.23 -20.93
C LEU A 255 -52.26 -44.12 -20.99
N VAL A 256 -52.79 -43.20 -21.80
CA VAL A 256 -54.25 -43.02 -22.01
C VAL A 256 -54.86 -44.18 -22.80
N ALA A 257 -54.20 -44.63 -23.87
CA ALA A 257 -54.68 -45.78 -24.67
C ALA A 257 -54.61 -47.10 -23.87
N GLY A 258 -53.56 -47.28 -23.06
CA GLY A 258 -53.43 -48.41 -22.14
C GLY A 258 -54.54 -48.44 -21.08
N ALA A 259 -54.90 -47.29 -20.51
CA ALA A 259 -55.99 -47.19 -19.54
C ALA A 259 -57.37 -47.49 -20.19
N ALA A 260 -57.60 -47.02 -21.41
CA ALA A 260 -58.84 -47.30 -22.15
C ALA A 260 -59.02 -48.80 -22.47
N ALA A 261 -57.94 -49.50 -22.87
CA ALA A 261 -57.98 -50.93 -23.17
C ALA A 261 -58.26 -51.81 -21.94
N VAL A 262 -57.90 -51.37 -20.73
CA VAL A 262 -58.20 -52.06 -19.46
C VAL A 262 -59.63 -51.79 -18.98
N ALA A 263 -60.18 -50.60 -19.23
CA ALA A 263 -61.50 -50.20 -18.74
C ALA A 263 -62.67 -50.62 -19.66
N LEU A 264 -62.46 -50.69 -20.98
CA LEU A 264 -63.53 -50.95 -21.96
C LEU A 264 -64.31 -52.28 -21.78
N PRO A 265 -63.76 -53.39 -21.25
CA PRO A 265 -64.54 -54.61 -21.04
C PRO A 265 -65.49 -54.56 -19.84
N SER A 266 -65.43 -53.54 -18.99
CA SER A 266 -66.28 -53.44 -17.79
C SER A 266 -67.73 -53.02 -18.08
N ILE A 267 -68.05 -52.71 -19.34
CA ILE A 267 -69.37 -52.20 -19.74
C ILE A 267 -70.14 -53.18 -20.65
N MET A 268 -69.47 -54.14 -21.31
CA MET A 268 -70.15 -55.20 -22.10
C MET A 268 -69.31 -56.49 -22.20
N ALA A 269 -69.64 -57.51 -21.39
CA ALA A 269 -69.55 -58.95 -21.74
C ALA A 269 -69.92 -59.85 -20.55
N GLN A 270 -71.12 -60.45 -20.58
CA GLN A 270 -71.40 -61.73 -19.93
C GLN A 270 -70.91 -62.84 -20.88
N GLY A 271 -69.92 -63.62 -20.46
CA GLY A 271 -69.43 -64.77 -21.23
C GLY A 271 -68.03 -65.19 -20.79
N LYS A 272 -67.92 -66.42 -20.26
CA LYS A 272 -66.64 -67.06 -19.91
C LYS A 272 -65.78 -67.23 -21.18
N ASP A 273 -64.47 -67.16 -20.97
CA ASP A 273 -63.36 -67.38 -21.91
C ASP A 273 -62.89 -66.17 -22.73
N ALA A 274 -62.02 -65.35 -22.12
CA ALA A 274 -60.94 -64.63 -22.81
C ALA A 274 -59.97 -63.98 -21.80
N THR A 275 -59.31 -64.78 -20.95
CA THR A 275 -58.46 -64.25 -19.87
C THR A 275 -57.02 -63.96 -20.34
N GLY A 276 -56.50 -64.64 -21.37
CA GLY A 276 -55.12 -64.46 -21.83
C GLY A 276 -54.89 -63.29 -22.80
N ALA A 277 -55.81 -63.06 -23.74
CA ALA A 277 -55.64 -62.06 -24.80
C ALA A 277 -55.70 -60.60 -24.29
N ARG A 278 -56.40 -60.36 -23.18
CA ARG A 278 -56.66 -59.01 -22.63
C ARG A 278 -55.44 -58.41 -21.93
N PHE A 279 -54.66 -59.24 -21.23
CA PHE A 279 -53.37 -58.83 -20.68
C PHE A 279 -52.29 -58.70 -21.76
N ALA A 280 -52.37 -59.50 -22.83
CA ALA A 280 -51.43 -59.42 -23.95
C ALA A 280 -51.55 -58.09 -24.72
N VAL A 281 -52.76 -57.59 -24.97
CA VAL A 281 -52.95 -56.30 -25.68
C VAL A 281 -52.53 -55.11 -24.81
N GLY A 282 -52.86 -55.11 -23.51
CA GLY A 282 -52.41 -54.07 -22.58
C GLY A 282 -50.89 -54.04 -22.40
N ALA A 283 -50.24 -55.21 -22.31
CA ALA A 283 -48.79 -55.32 -22.27
C ALA A 283 -48.13 -54.87 -23.58
N ALA A 284 -48.71 -55.21 -24.75
CA ALA A 284 -48.18 -54.79 -26.04
C ALA A 284 -48.25 -53.27 -26.25
N VAL A 285 -49.34 -52.61 -25.83
CA VAL A 285 -49.48 -51.14 -25.93
C VAL A 285 -48.55 -50.42 -24.95
N GLY A 286 -48.37 -50.95 -23.73
CA GLY A 286 -47.40 -50.42 -22.77
C GLY A 286 -45.95 -50.54 -23.26
N VAL A 287 -45.58 -51.70 -23.83
CA VAL A 287 -44.26 -51.92 -24.44
C VAL A 287 -44.09 -51.01 -25.67
N ALA A 288 -45.12 -50.84 -26.50
CA ALA A 288 -45.06 -49.93 -27.65
C ALA A 288 -44.88 -48.45 -27.24
N GLY A 289 -45.52 -48.01 -26.16
CA GLY A 289 -45.32 -46.66 -25.59
C GLY A 289 -43.89 -46.46 -25.05
N PHE A 290 -43.33 -47.48 -24.39
CA PHE A 290 -41.95 -47.47 -23.90
C PHE A 290 -40.94 -47.48 -25.06
N VAL A 291 -41.15 -48.33 -26.06
CA VAL A 291 -40.35 -48.37 -27.30
C VAL A 291 -40.45 -47.04 -28.06
N GLY A 292 -41.63 -46.44 -28.14
CA GLY A 292 -41.86 -45.13 -28.74
C GLY A 292 -41.11 -44.01 -28.02
N PHE A 293 -41.09 -43.99 -26.69
CA PHE A 293 -40.31 -43.02 -25.91
C PHE A 293 -38.80 -43.18 -26.14
N PHE A 294 -38.29 -44.41 -26.16
CA PHE A 294 -36.88 -44.67 -26.43
C PHE A 294 -36.50 -44.40 -27.89
N ALA A 295 -37.42 -44.59 -28.84
CA ALA A 295 -37.24 -44.27 -30.25
C ALA A 295 -37.15 -42.75 -30.52
N HIS A 296 -37.87 -41.94 -29.72
CA HIS A 296 -37.93 -40.48 -29.81
C HIS A 296 -37.01 -39.74 -28.83
N LYS A 297 -35.99 -40.41 -28.27
CA LYS A 297 -34.97 -39.75 -27.43
C LYS A 297 -34.40 -38.51 -28.10
N PRO A 298 -34.15 -37.41 -27.35
CA PRO A 298 -33.50 -36.22 -27.88
C PRO A 298 -32.19 -36.59 -28.58
N ARG A 299 -32.13 -36.40 -29.90
CA ARG A 299 -30.95 -36.72 -30.70
C ARG A 299 -30.05 -35.49 -30.81
N PRO A 300 -28.72 -35.68 -30.83
CA PRO A 300 -27.81 -34.57 -31.06
C PRO A 300 -28.03 -33.99 -32.46
N LEU A 301 -28.16 -32.67 -32.53
CA LEU A 301 -28.22 -31.92 -33.78
C LEU A 301 -26.79 -31.65 -34.24
N ALA A 302 -26.20 -32.59 -34.97
CA ALA A 302 -24.78 -32.57 -35.34
C ALA A 302 -24.34 -31.27 -36.05
N ALA A 303 -25.22 -30.67 -36.85
CA ALA A 303 -24.97 -29.37 -37.49
C ALA A 303 -24.84 -28.22 -36.46
N ASN A 304 -25.72 -28.17 -35.45
CA ASN A 304 -25.71 -27.17 -34.39
C ASN A 304 -24.53 -27.39 -33.43
N VAL A 305 -24.21 -28.64 -33.11
CA VAL A 305 -23.01 -28.99 -32.32
C VAL A 305 -21.74 -28.52 -33.04
N ARG A 306 -21.64 -28.73 -34.35
CA ARG A 306 -20.49 -28.27 -35.16
C ARG A 306 -20.45 -26.74 -35.27
N ALA A 307 -21.60 -26.09 -35.43
CA ALA A 307 -21.70 -24.62 -35.50
C ALA A 307 -21.36 -23.95 -34.15
N ASN A 308 -21.72 -24.57 -33.03
CA ASN A 308 -21.38 -24.09 -31.68
C ASN A 308 -19.93 -24.40 -31.28
N ALA A 309 -19.28 -25.39 -31.90
CA ALA A 309 -17.91 -25.81 -31.56
C ALA A 309 -16.92 -24.65 -31.67
N SER A 310 -16.97 -23.89 -32.78
CA SER A 310 -16.09 -22.74 -32.99
C SER A 310 -16.30 -21.63 -31.94
N GLN A 311 -17.54 -21.40 -31.51
CA GLN A 311 -17.86 -20.42 -30.46
C GLN A 311 -17.34 -20.86 -29.10
N ARG A 312 -17.48 -22.15 -28.76
CA ARG A 312 -16.93 -22.74 -27.53
C ARG A 312 -15.41 -22.68 -27.51
N ASP A 313 -14.77 -23.03 -28.62
CA ASP A 313 -13.30 -23.00 -28.74
C ASP A 313 -12.76 -21.58 -28.63
N ALA A 314 -13.42 -20.61 -29.29
CA ALA A 314 -13.06 -19.21 -29.20
C ALA A 314 -13.23 -18.66 -27.77
N TRP A 315 -14.34 -18.99 -27.10
CA TRP A 315 -14.57 -18.60 -25.72
C TRP A 315 -13.54 -19.24 -24.76
N LYS A 316 -13.25 -20.54 -24.94
CA LYS A 316 -12.26 -21.26 -24.13
C LYS A 316 -10.88 -20.64 -24.28
N LYS A 317 -10.45 -20.34 -25.51
CA LYS A 317 -9.19 -19.63 -25.76
C LYS A 317 -9.13 -18.27 -25.06
N LYS A 318 -10.21 -17.47 -25.12
CA LYS A 318 -10.30 -16.19 -24.41
C LYS A 318 -10.24 -16.38 -22.89
N LEU A 319 -10.96 -17.37 -22.35
CA LEU A 319 -10.94 -17.67 -20.92
C LEU A 319 -9.54 -18.08 -20.47
N ASP A 320 -8.87 -18.97 -21.20
CA ASP A 320 -7.52 -19.43 -20.88
C ASP A 320 -6.51 -18.28 -20.94
N ALA A 321 -6.63 -17.39 -21.93
CA ALA A 321 -5.80 -16.18 -22.04
C ALA A 321 -6.01 -15.22 -20.85
N VAL A 322 -7.27 -14.91 -20.50
CA VAL A 322 -7.60 -14.06 -19.34
C VAL A 322 -7.11 -14.71 -18.04
N LYS A 323 -7.23 -16.03 -17.90
CA LYS A 323 -6.75 -16.77 -16.72
C LYS A 323 -5.23 -16.70 -16.59
N ALA A 324 -4.49 -16.89 -17.68
CA ALA A 324 -3.03 -16.81 -17.68
C ALA A 324 -2.52 -15.39 -17.37
N GLU A 325 -3.14 -14.38 -17.97
CA GLU A 325 -2.83 -12.98 -17.74
C GLU A 325 -3.16 -12.57 -16.29
N ASN A 326 -4.34 -12.91 -15.78
CA ASN A 326 -4.72 -12.64 -14.40
C ASN A 326 -3.80 -13.36 -13.41
N ALA A 327 -3.39 -14.60 -13.67
CA ALA A 327 -2.41 -15.31 -12.85
C ALA A 327 -1.04 -14.60 -12.83
N THR A 328 -0.64 -13.99 -13.94
CA THR A 328 0.60 -13.19 -14.03
C THR A 328 0.48 -11.89 -13.24
N ARG A 329 -0.63 -11.16 -13.41
CA ARG A 329 -0.90 -9.92 -12.67
C ARG A 329 -1.00 -10.15 -11.17
N LEU A 330 -1.63 -11.25 -10.74
CA LEU A 330 -1.72 -11.62 -9.33
C LEU A 330 -0.37 -11.95 -8.69
N ARG A 331 0.64 -12.38 -9.48
CA ARG A 331 2.01 -12.54 -8.99
C ARG A 331 2.74 -11.20 -8.82
N MET A 332 2.31 -10.16 -9.51
CA MET A 332 2.88 -8.81 -9.44
C MET A 332 2.08 -7.99 -8.42
N VAL A 333 2.44 -8.14 -7.14
CA VAL A 333 1.83 -7.34 -6.07
C VAL A 333 2.30 -5.89 -6.23
N ARG A 334 1.35 -4.95 -6.25
CA ARG A 334 1.63 -3.52 -6.17
C ARG A 334 1.68 -3.13 -4.69
N LEU A 335 2.77 -2.49 -4.29
CA LEU A 335 2.93 -1.94 -2.95
C LEU A 335 2.79 -0.42 -3.02
N VAL A 336 2.06 0.12 -2.06
CA VAL A 336 2.04 1.55 -1.74
C VAL A 336 2.77 1.71 -0.41
N VAL A 337 3.92 2.38 -0.46
CA VAL A 337 4.77 2.66 0.68
C VAL A 337 4.62 4.13 1.05
N ARG A 338 4.16 4.41 2.27
CA ARG A 338 4.05 5.77 2.82
C ARG A 338 5.12 5.97 3.89
N ALA A 339 5.97 6.98 3.70
CA ALA A 339 7.05 7.27 4.63
C ALA A 339 6.62 8.32 5.65
N GLY A 340 6.85 8.02 6.93
CA GLY A 340 6.77 8.98 8.02
C GLY A 340 7.99 9.91 8.08
N PRO A 341 8.05 10.80 9.08
CA PRO A 341 9.21 11.65 9.29
C PRO A 341 10.46 10.84 9.66
N GLU A 342 11.63 11.38 9.33
CA GLU A 342 12.91 10.88 9.85
C GLU A 342 12.99 11.17 11.35
N THR A 343 13.37 10.15 12.13
CA THR A 343 13.61 10.28 13.57
C THR A 343 14.98 9.74 13.92
N VAL A 344 15.52 10.19 15.05
CA VAL A 344 16.73 9.59 15.64
C VAL A 344 16.31 8.31 16.33
N ALA A 345 16.97 7.20 16.02
CA ALA A 345 16.73 5.97 16.77
C ALA A 345 17.24 6.17 18.20
N GLU A 346 16.42 5.82 19.20
CA GLU A 346 16.88 5.78 20.58
C GLU A 346 18.10 4.85 20.68
N ARG A 347 19.07 5.19 21.55
CA ARG A 347 20.12 4.23 21.88
C ARG A 347 19.41 3.04 22.49
N GLY A 348 19.33 1.93 21.76
CA GLY A 348 18.94 0.67 22.38
C GLY A 348 19.83 0.46 23.59
N SER A 349 19.22 0.33 24.76
CA SER A 349 19.83 -0.41 25.87
C SER A 349 20.10 -1.81 25.32
N GLU A 350 21.36 -2.11 25.08
CA GLU A 350 21.80 -3.50 24.93
C GLU A 350 21.40 -4.33 26.16
#